data_AF-A0A7D5ECQ9-F1
#
_entry.id   AF-A0A7D5ECQ9-F1
#
_cell.length_a   1.000
_cell.length_b   1.000
_cell.length_c   1.000
_cell.angle_alpha   90.00
_cell.angle_beta   90.00
_cell.angle_gamma   90.00
#
_symmetry.space_group_name_H-M   'P 1'
#
loop_
_entity.id
_entity.type
_entity.pdbx_description
1 polymer ?
#
loop_
_entity_poly.entity_id
_entity_poly.type
_entity_poly.pdbx_seq_one_letter_code
_entity_poly.pdbx_strand_id
1 'polypeptide(L)'
;MEILITDIVDAALITGVTAVFLFADIIAKNHLKISLKDIGADLALGAFVVQLAFLTNLLTNQQMSSFNENVLFAIGFAIIWILCLWLPSKRDILADMFSYTLGIFALAGAIMHSLGAPNPTGILIVAVASFILSVIGFLFADHLKSESTTQRFRSITKKMNVYEMNENYRKIDAGKSGTDPLQPVIDIIRGAIRDDDTLTATRGIRELADFGSELVQYNDNTSLVIRHLNAQLYGLGMLAEEERNRDLIVEVIDAFKTIACSCIQKGMEKSTLQATEYLNNFFRWHMDKSFFPTLGRIELIKRAETTTDLYNVLKKNTITSPRHKFATASGKIGENAARFRMIEAAERSVELLKIIALDAASKKDIDTLEYVRSALVEVAATVKENKIEHLEKQIITTLRDICIKAVQESSDRKKNDSLPKAVAALRDVGEIFGERSYPDVTGSLKDIGIVAARRYSDSKVSHVIPHIEHFCLLASEKQMDDHASSSVVAIMEVCRASIREQMVESTARSSKTLASLSNREDLTIFVNEAVFELGKYREMDREMFALFEKTYNNSGGK
;
A
#
# COMPACT_ATOMS: atom_id res chain seq x y z
N MET A 1 55.29 -8.81 -0.49
CA MET A 1 54.47 -9.30 0.64
C MET A 1 54.57 -8.36 1.83
N GLU A 2 55.78 -7.98 2.27
CA GLU A 2 55.98 -7.02 3.37
C GLU A 2 55.32 -5.65 3.14
N ILE A 3 55.51 -5.03 1.98
CA ILE A 3 54.88 -3.73 1.63
C ILE A 3 53.34 -3.79 1.70
N LEU A 4 52.75 -4.91 1.25
CA LEU A 4 51.31 -5.13 1.30
C LEU A 4 50.82 -5.30 2.75
N ILE A 5 51.62 -5.96 3.60
CA ILE A 5 51.30 -6.14 5.02
C ILE A 5 51.35 -4.81 5.77
N THR A 6 52.36 -3.97 5.50
CA THR A 6 52.48 -2.64 6.12
C THR A 6 51.32 -1.73 5.72
N ASP A 7 50.97 -1.68 4.42
CA ASP A 7 49.81 -0.91 3.94
C ASP A 7 48.49 -1.36 4.59
N ILE A 8 48.31 -2.67 4.80
CA ILE A 8 47.12 -3.23 5.45
C ILE A 8 47.07 -2.83 6.93
N VAL A 9 48.21 -2.87 7.63
CA VAL A 9 48.30 -2.51 9.05
C VAL A 9 48.02 -1.01 9.25
N ASP A 10 48.61 -0.15 8.44
CA ASP A 10 48.40 1.30 8.52
C ASP A 10 46.96 1.67 8.18
N ALA A 11 46.39 1.06 7.14
CA ALA A 11 44.98 1.24 6.80
C ALA A 11 44.05 0.77 7.92
N ALA A 12 44.32 -0.39 8.52
CA ALA A 12 43.55 -0.92 9.64
C ALA A 12 43.61 -0.01 10.88
N LEU A 13 44.78 0.58 11.16
CA LEU A 13 44.96 1.52 12.27
C LEU A 13 44.17 2.81 12.03
N ILE A 14 44.26 3.40 10.83
CA ILE A 14 43.50 4.61 10.46
C ILE A 14 41.99 4.35 10.57
N THR A 15 41.51 3.26 9.97
CA THR A 15 40.09 2.89 10.03
C THR A 15 39.65 2.58 11.46
N GLY A 16 40.48 1.89 12.25
CA GLY A 16 40.20 1.56 13.65
C GLY A 16 40.03 2.80 14.52
N VAL A 17 40.94 3.77 14.43
CA VAL A 17 40.85 5.04 15.16
C VAL A 17 39.61 5.81 14.72
N THR A 18 39.35 5.90 13.42
CA THR A 18 38.16 6.57 12.87
C THR A 18 36.87 5.93 13.39
N ALA A 19 36.81 4.60 13.45
CA ALA A 19 35.66 3.86 13.99
C ALA A 19 35.45 4.13 15.48
N VAL A 20 36.52 4.18 16.27
CA VAL A 20 36.42 4.49 17.71
C VAL A 20 35.80 5.87 17.92
N PHE A 21 36.25 6.89 17.20
CA PHE A 21 35.67 8.25 17.31
C PHE A 21 34.20 8.28 16.87
N LEU A 22 33.86 7.64 15.75
CA LEU A 22 32.49 7.54 15.26
C LEU A 22 31.55 6.90 16.29
N PHE A 23 31.87 5.70 16.78
CA PHE A 23 30.99 5.00 17.71
C PHE A 23 30.98 5.64 19.09
N ALA A 24 32.10 6.20 19.57
CA ALA A 24 32.14 6.92 20.83
C ALA A 24 31.24 8.17 20.78
N ASP A 25 31.28 8.94 19.69
CA ASP A 25 30.40 10.11 19.52
C ASP A 25 28.92 9.70 19.46
N ILE A 26 28.59 8.68 18.67
CA ILE A 26 27.22 8.13 18.60
C ILE A 26 26.72 7.73 19.99
N ILE A 27 27.49 6.94 20.73
CA ILE A 27 27.10 6.42 22.05
C ILE A 27 26.98 7.56 23.06
N ALA A 28 27.94 8.49 23.08
CA ALA A 28 27.93 9.62 23.99
C ALA A 28 26.73 10.54 23.75
N LYS A 29 26.47 10.92 22.49
CA LYS A 29 25.32 11.75 22.13
C LYS A 29 24.00 11.06 22.42
N ASN A 30 23.89 9.77 22.13
CA ASN A 30 22.69 9.00 22.45
C ASN A 30 22.43 8.99 23.97
N HIS A 31 23.46 8.74 24.79
CA HIS A 31 23.35 8.77 26.25
C HIS A 31 23.01 10.17 26.79
N LEU A 32 23.57 11.23 26.19
CA LEU A 32 23.32 12.62 26.57
C LEU A 32 22.02 13.20 25.97
N LYS A 33 21.30 12.44 25.15
CA LYS A 33 20.08 12.87 24.43
C LYS A 33 20.32 14.09 23.53
N ILE A 34 21.50 14.16 22.92
CA ILE A 34 21.88 15.17 21.94
C ILE A 34 21.50 14.68 20.53
N SER A 35 21.27 15.62 19.61
CA SER A 35 21.01 15.33 18.20
C SER A 35 22.11 14.44 17.58
N LEU A 36 21.70 13.29 17.06
CA LEU A 36 22.57 12.40 16.28
C LEU A 36 22.75 12.88 14.82
N LYS A 37 22.06 13.94 14.39
CA LYS A 37 22.20 14.47 13.01
C LYS A 37 23.57 15.10 12.75
N ASP A 38 24.22 15.56 13.81
CA ASP A 38 25.44 16.38 13.71
C ASP A 38 26.74 15.55 13.75
N ILE A 39 26.65 14.21 13.79
CA ILE A 39 27.84 13.34 13.89
C ILE A 39 28.81 13.54 12.72
N GLY A 40 28.31 13.71 11.49
CA GLY A 40 29.17 14.04 10.35
C GLY A 40 29.93 15.36 10.55
N ALA A 41 29.28 16.36 11.14
CA ALA A 41 29.91 17.63 11.47
C ALA A 41 30.94 17.49 12.60
N ASP A 42 30.66 16.72 13.65
CA ASP A 42 31.60 16.49 14.75
C ASP A 42 32.87 15.79 14.28
N LEU A 43 32.75 14.81 13.37
CA LEU A 43 33.91 14.14 12.79
C LEU A 43 34.73 15.06 11.88
N ALA A 44 34.07 15.91 11.08
CA ALA A 44 34.74 16.92 10.28
C ALA A 44 35.43 18.00 11.14
N LEU A 45 34.81 18.38 12.27
CA LEU A 45 35.43 19.27 13.25
C LEU A 45 36.63 18.59 13.92
N GLY A 46 36.54 17.30 14.24
CA GLY A 46 37.66 16.50 14.72
C GLY A 46 38.82 16.49 13.72
N ALA A 47 38.54 16.32 12.44
CA ALA A 47 39.55 16.41 11.37
C ALA A 47 40.25 17.77 11.34
N PHE A 48 39.48 18.85 11.45
CA PHE A 48 40.01 20.21 11.52
C PHE A 48 40.91 20.41 12.75
N VAL A 49 40.50 19.91 13.92
CA VAL A 49 41.28 20.00 15.17
C VAL A 49 42.58 19.22 15.09
N VAL A 50 42.56 18.00 14.52
CA VAL A 50 43.79 17.21 14.27
C VAL A 50 44.77 18.00 13.41
N GLN A 51 44.26 18.64 12.35
CA GLN A 51 45.08 19.42 11.43
C GLN A 51 45.65 20.70 12.07
N LEU A 52 44.88 21.36 12.94
CA LEU A 52 45.37 22.49 13.73
C LEU A 52 46.48 22.07 14.71
N ALA A 53 46.32 20.93 15.38
CA ALA A 53 47.35 20.40 16.28
C ALA A 53 48.66 20.10 15.53
N PHE A 54 48.55 19.55 14.31
CA PHE A 54 49.71 19.31 13.46
C PHE A 54 50.39 20.62 13.02
N LEU A 55 49.61 21.65 12.63
CA LEU A 55 50.12 22.99 12.33
C LEU A 55 50.85 23.61 13.53
N THR A 56 50.31 23.48 14.75
CA THR A 56 50.98 23.94 15.97
C THR A 56 52.31 23.22 16.20
N ASN A 57 52.37 21.92 15.95
CA ASN A 57 53.61 21.14 16.05
C ASN A 57 54.66 21.60 15.02
N LEU A 58 54.26 21.83 13.77
CA LEU A 58 55.14 22.34 12.72
C LEU A 58 55.71 23.73 13.06
N LEU A 59 54.86 24.62 13.59
CA LEU A 59 55.28 25.96 14.05
C LEU A 59 56.27 25.89 15.21
N THR A 60 56.02 24.99 16.16
CA THR A 60 56.90 24.78 17.33
C THR A 60 58.25 24.23 16.90
N ASN A 61 58.27 23.33 15.92
CA ASN A 61 59.50 22.70 15.38
C ASN A 61 60.15 23.50 14.24
N GLN A 62 59.64 24.69 13.91
CA GLN A 62 60.14 25.57 12.83
C GLN A 62 60.22 24.92 11.44
N GLN A 63 59.34 23.96 11.15
CA GLN A 63 59.31 23.23 9.87
C GLN A 63 58.38 23.93 8.87
N MET A 64 58.90 24.95 8.18
CA MET A 64 58.11 25.81 7.28
C MET A 64 57.82 25.20 5.89
N SER A 65 58.54 24.16 5.46
CA SER A 65 58.42 23.60 4.11
C SER A 65 57.07 22.92 3.83
N SER A 66 56.41 22.38 4.86
CA SER A 66 55.10 21.73 4.77
C SER A 66 53.95 22.59 5.30
N PHE A 67 54.24 23.80 5.79
CA PHE A 67 53.25 24.63 6.49
C PHE A 67 52.07 25.04 5.59
N ASN A 68 52.34 25.51 4.38
CA ASN A 68 51.29 25.99 3.46
C ASN A 68 50.33 24.88 3.01
N GLU A 69 50.84 23.67 2.75
CA GLU A 69 50.00 22.51 2.40
C GLU A 69 49.06 22.15 3.56
N ASN A 70 49.58 22.19 4.79
CA ASN A 70 48.80 21.90 5.98
C ASN A 70 47.73 22.95 6.29
N VAL A 71 47.98 24.23 5.96
CA VAL A 71 46.97 25.30 6.03
C VAL A 71 45.84 25.06 5.02
N LEU A 72 46.17 24.63 3.80
CA LEU A 72 45.16 24.30 2.80
C LEU A 72 44.27 23.12 3.23
N PHE A 73 44.85 22.09 3.84
CA PHE A 73 44.07 20.99 4.42
C PHE A 73 43.15 21.46 5.56
N ALA A 74 43.63 22.35 6.44
CA ALA A 74 42.79 22.90 7.52
C ALA A 74 41.60 23.70 6.97
N ILE A 75 41.82 24.54 5.95
CA ILE A 75 40.74 25.26 5.26
C ILE A 75 39.76 24.27 4.61
N GLY A 76 40.28 23.23 3.95
CA GLY A 76 39.46 22.18 3.34
C GLY A 76 38.55 21.47 4.36
N PHE A 77 39.08 21.06 5.51
CA PHE A 77 38.28 20.43 6.56
C PHE A 77 37.28 21.39 7.21
N ALA A 78 37.61 22.68 7.35
CA ALA A 78 36.65 23.68 7.83
C ALA A 78 35.47 23.86 6.84
N ILE A 79 35.74 23.82 5.53
CA ILE A 79 34.68 23.84 4.50
C ILE A 79 33.83 22.57 4.58
N ILE A 80 34.46 21.39 4.72
CA ILE A 80 33.74 20.12 4.87
C ILE A 80 32.85 20.13 6.14
N TRP A 81 33.34 20.69 7.24
CA TRP A 81 32.56 20.86 8.46
C TRP A 81 31.31 21.71 8.23
N ILE A 82 31.44 22.86 7.57
CA ILE A 82 30.30 23.73 7.22
C ILE A 82 29.31 22.98 6.31
N LEU A 83 29.80 22.20 5.34
CA LEU A 83 28.95 21.37 4.47
C LEU A 83 28.21 20.29 5.27
N CYS A 84 28.88 19.66 6.25
CA CYS A 84 28.29 18.64 7.11
C CYS A 84 27.22 19.21 8.05
N LEU A 85 27.26 20.50 8.39
CA LEU A 85 26.17 21.20 9.10
C LEU A 85 25.02 21.58 8.17
N TRP A 86 25.33 21.97 6.93
CA TRP A 86 24.33 22.41 5.95
C TRP A 86 23.51 21.25 5.36
N LEU A 87 24.14 20.09 5.11
CA LEU A 87 23.49 18.95 4.49
C LEU A 87 22.29 18.42 5.31
N PRO A 88 22.40 18.15 6.62
CA PRO A 88 21.27 17.73 7.43
C PRO A 88 20.14 18.75 7.53
N SER A 89 20.43 20.04 7.29
CA SER A 89 19.43 21.10 7.27
C SER A 89 18.44 20.95 6.11
N LYS A 90 18.74 20.11 5.11
CA LYS A 90 17.86 19.80 3.98
C LYS A 90 16.78 18.76 4.30
N ARG A 91 16.84 18.13 5.48
CA ARG A 91 15.84 17.15 5.96
C ARG A 91 15.65 15.96 5.00
N ASP A 92 16.69 15.60 4.26
CA ASP A 92 16.74 14.43 3.39
C ASP A 92 17.68 13.37 3.98
N ILE A 93 17.22 12.12 4.06
CA ILE A 93 17.99 10.96 4.52
C ILE A 93 19.30 10.81 3.74
N LEU A 94 19.27 11.10 2.43
CA LEU A 94 20.48 11.05 1.60
C LEU A 94 21.48 12.13 1.98
N ALA A 95 20.99 13.33 2.34
CA ALA A 95 21.85 14.42 2.79
C ALA A 95 22.47 14.11 4.17
N ASP A 96 21.71 13.49 5.07
CA ASP A 96 22.22 13.00 6.36
C ASP A 96 23.31 11.94 6.14
N MET A 97 23.06 10.93 5.31
CA MET A 97 24.04 9.88 4.99
C MET A 97 25.29 10.45 4.29
N PHE A 98 25.12 11.45 3.43
CA PHE A 98 26.24 12.13 2.77
C PHE A 98 27.06 12.96 3.75
N SER A 99 26.43 13.61 4.74
CA SER A 99 27.12 14.30 5.83
C SER A 99 27.99 13.35 6.66
N TYR A 100 27.47 12.17 7.02
CA TYR A 100 28.24 11.13 7.72
C TYR A 100 29.45 10.68 6.89
N THR A 101 29.22 10.46 5.60
CA THR A 101 30.26 10.03 4.67
C THR A 101 31.36 11.09 4.58
N LEU A 102 31.01 12.35 4.33
CA LEU A 102 31.98 13.46 4.29
C LEU A 102 32.76 13.62 5.59
N GLY A 103 32.09 13.54 6.76
CA GLY A 103 32.75 13.64 8.06
C GLY A 103 33.76 12.52 8.32
N ILE A 104 33.41 11.27 7.97
CA ILE A 104 34.30 10.12 8.13
C ILE A 104 35.49 10.20 7.17
N PHE A 105 35.25 10.58 5.91
CA PHE A 105 36.33 10.81 4.94
C PHE A 105 37.27 11.93 5.38
N ALA A 106 36.74 13.02 5.96
CA ALA A 106 37.54 14.11 6.50
C ALA A 106 38.43 13.62 7.66
N LEU A 107 37.85 12.92 8.63
CA LEU A 107 38.61 12.42 9.79
C LEU A 107 39.66 11.38 9.39
N ALA A 108 39.28 10.39 8.56
CA ALA A 108 40.21 9.40 8.05
C ALA A 108 41.34 10.04 7.23
N GLY A 109 41.02 11.05 6.41
CA GLY A 109 42.00 11.82 5.65
C GLY A 109 42.95 12.62 6.53
N ALA A 110 42.47 13.25 7.60
CA ALA A 110 43.31 13.99 8.56
C ALA A 110 44.26 13.07 9.33
N ILE A 111 43.79 11.89 9.75
CA ILE A 111 44.62 10.88 10.42
C ILE A 111 45.66 10.31 9.46
N MET A 112 45.25 9.98 8.22
CA MET A 112 46.14 9.50 7.17
C MET A 112 47.23 10.52 6.84
N HIS A 113 46.87 11.80 6.71
CA HIS A 113 47.84 12.87 6.49
C HIS A 113 48.83 12.98 7.66
N SER A 114 48.34 12.85 8.90
CA SER A 114 49.17 12.96 10.11
C SER A 114 50.14 11.78 10.31
N LEU A 115 49.76 10.58 9.88
CA LEU A 115 50.59 9.37 9.99
C LEU A 115 51.55 9.16 8.81
N GLY A 116 51.39 9.96 7.73
CA GLY A 116 52.08 9.76 6.46
C GLY A 116 51.21 8.95 5.50
N ALA A 117 51.05 9.44 4.27
CA ALA A 117 50.16 8.82 3.29
C ALA A 117 50.66 7.40 2.93
N PRO A 118 49.84 6.35 3.11
CA PRO A 118 50.18 5.02 2.66
C PRO A 118 50.27 4.98 1.12
N ASN A 119 50.82 3.90 0.57
CA ASN A 119 50.84 3.69 -0.88
C ASN A 119 49.42 3.76 -1.48
N PRO A 120 49.26 3.96 -2.81
CA PRO A 120 47.95 4.07 -3.45
C PRO A 120 46.98 2.93 -3.11
N THR A 121 47.51 1.73 -2.87
CA THR A 121 46.81 0.55 -2.36
C THR A 121 46.21 0.75 -0.97
N GLY A 122 46.97 1.27 -0.01
CA GLY A 122 46.48 1.58 1.33
C GLY A 122 45.44 2.71 1.34
N ILE A 123 45.62 3.74 0.50
CA ILE A 123 44.62 4.82 0.33
C ILE A 123 43.28 4.26 -0.15
N LEU A 124 43.31 3.35 -1.13
CA LEU A 124 42.09 2.70 -1.63
C LEU A 124 41.41 1.86 -0.54
N ILE A 125 42.17 1.10 0.25
CA ILE A 125 41.64 0.30 1.37
C ILE A 125 40.95 1.20 2.40
N VAL A 126 41.61 2.30 2.81
CA VAL A 126 41.02 3.26 3.76
C VAL A 126 39.77 3.90 3.19
N ALA A 127 39.74 4.24 1.90
CA ALA A 127 38.57 4.84 1.27
C ALA A 127 37.36 3.89 1.25
N VAL A 128 37.58 2.63 0.87
CA VAL A 128 36.52 1.60 0.88
C VAL A 128 36.04 1.32 2.31
N ALA A 129 36.97 1.15 3.26
CA ALA A 129 36.63 0.89 4.65
C ALA A 129 35.89 2.08 5.30
N SER A 130 36.27 3.31 4.98
CA SER A 130 35.61 4.55 5.44
C SER A 130 34.18 4.65 4.90
N PHE A 131 33.95 4.28 3.64
CA PHE A 131 32.60 4.22 3.08
C PHE A 131 31.72 3.16 3.75
N ILE A 132 32.26 1.96 3.99
CA ILE A 132 31.53 0.91 4.72
C ILE A 132 31.20 1.39 6.15
N LEU A 133 32.18 1.99 6.82
CA LEU A 133 32.04 2.51 8.17
C LEU A 133 31.01 3.66 8.23
N SER A 134 30.92 4.51 7.21
CA SER A 134 29.91 5.57 7.14
C SER A 134 28.50 5.04 7.02
N VAL A 135 28.30 4.01 6.20
CA VAL A 135 27.00 3.33 6.08
C VAL A 135 26.63 2.67 7.41
N ILE A 136 27.54 1.93 8.04
CA ILE A 136 27.28 1.28 9.33
C ILE A 136 26.98 2.29 10.43
N GLY A 137 27.79 3.34 10.56
CA GLY A 137 27.59 4.39 11.56
C GLY A 137 26.28 5.14 11.39
N PHE A 138 25.93 5.48 10.15
CA PHE A 138 24.65 6.10 9.82
C PHE A 138 23.46 5.19 10.21
N LEU A 139 23.48 3.93 9.79
CA LEU A 139 22.42 2.96 10.11
C LEU A 139 22.29 2.74 11.62
N PHE A 140 23.40 2.69 12.35
CA PHE A 140 23.39 2.54 13.80
C PHE A 140 22.83 3.77 14.51
N ALA A 141 23.23 4.98 14.09
CA ALA A 141 22.72 6.22 14.65
C ALA A 141 21.22 6.41 14.34
N ASP A 142 20.78 6.10 13.11
CA ASP A 142 19.37 6.15 12.73
C ASP A 142 18.53 5.15 13.54
N HIS A 143 19.05 3.93 13.77
CA HIS A 143 18.41 2.95 14.64
C HIS A 143 18.23 3.47 16.07
N LEU A 144 19.27 4.02 16.69
CA LEU A 144 19.21 4.57 18.05
C LEU A 144 18.25 5.77 18.14
N LYS A 145 18.27 6.66 17.14
CA LYS A 145 17.33 7.78 17.04
C LYS A 145 15.89 7.29 16.98
N SER A 146 15.63 6.30 16.12
CA SER A 146 14.32 5.66 15.98
C SER A 146 13.87 5.03 17.29
N GLU A 147 14.75 4.30 17.99
CA GLU A 147 14.44 3.69 19.28
C GLU A 147 14.10 4.76 20.34
N SER A 148 14.93 5.81 20.46
CA SER A 148 14.71 6.91 21.40
C SER A 148 13.35 7.60 21.20
N THR A 149 13.00 7.92 19.95
CA THR A 149 11.69 8.50 19.61
C THR A 149 10.55 7.56 19.98
N THR A 150 10.70 6.26 19.69
CA THR A 150 9.70 5.24 20.04
C THR A 150 9.51 5.14 21.56
N GLN A 151 10.61 5.08 22.31
CA GLN A 151 10.59 5.06 23.77
C GLN A 151 9.93 6.31 24.38
N ARG A 152 10.12 7.49 23.76
CA ARG A 152 9.44 8.72 24.18
C ARG A 152 7.92 8.56 24.14
N PHE A 153 7.37 8.05 23.03
CA PHE A 153 5.93 7.78 22.93
C PHE A 153 5.47 6.74 23.95
N ARG A 154 6.18 5.60 24.06
CA ARG A 154 5.89 4.55 25.05
C ARG A 154 5.89 5.06 26.49
N SER A 155 6.78 5.97 26.82
CA SER A 155 6.88 6.55 28.17
C SER A 155 5.64 7.39 28.55
N ILE A 156 4.95 7.93 27.54
CA ILE A 156 3.72 8.71 27.72
C ILE A 156 2.53 7.75 27.79
N THR A 157 2.41 6.84 26.83
CA THR A 157 1.28 5.89 26.75
C THR A 157 1.24 4.93 27.94
N LYS A 158 2.39 4.45 28.43
CA LYS A 158 2.45 3.57 29.62
C LYS A 158 1.92 4.21 30.91
N LYS A 159 1.88 5.54 30.99
CA LYS A 159 1.33 6.25 32.16
C LYS A 159 -0.19 6.38 32.09
N MET A 160 -0.81 6.05 30.96
CA MET A 160 -2.24 6.19 30.77
C MET A 160 -2.98 4.99 31.37
N ASN A 161 -3.94 5.26 32.26
CA ASN A 161 -4.81 4.26 32.85
C ASN A 161 -6.20 4.31 32.18
N VAL A 162 -6.69 3.18 31.70
CA VAL A 162 -8.01 3.04 31.05
C VAL A 162 -9.15 3.62 31.90
N TYR A 163 -9.11 3.44 33.21
CA TYR A 163 -10.14 4.00 34.10
C TYR A 163 -10.16 5.53 34.06
N GLU A 164 -8.99 6.16 34.23
CA GLU A 164 -8.84 7.62 34.20
C GLU A 164 -9.17 8.18 32.82
N MET A 165 -8.77 7.47 31.76
CA MET A 165 -9.10 7.87 30.39
C MET A 165 -10.60 7.86 30.18
N ASN A 166 -11.29 6.79 30.58
CA ASN A 166 -12.74 6.69 30.48
C ASN A 166 -13.44 7.80 31.27
N GLU A 167 -12.99 8.11 32.49
CA GLU A 167 -13.57 9.17 33.30
C GLU A 167 -13.40 10.55 32.66
N ASN A 168 -12.22 10.84 32.11
CA ASN A 168 -11.98 12.09 31.39
C ASN A 168 -12.83 12.18 30.11
N TYR A 169 -12.92 11.11 29.33
CA TYR A 169 -13.75 11.09 28.13
C TYR A 169 -15.25 11.21 28.43
N ARG A 170 -15.75 10.62 29.52
CA ARG A 170 -17.14 10.82 29.97
C ARG A 170 -17.41 12.28 30.31
N LYS A 171 -16.46 12.97 30.96
CA LYS A 171 -16.59 14.40 31.24
C LYS A 171 -16.63 15.22 29.95
N ILE A 172 -15.74 14.93 29.00
CA ILE A 172 -15.69 15.59 27.69
C ILE A 172 -17.02 15.42 26.94
N ASP A 173 -17.53 14.19 26.84
CA ASP A 173 -18.81 13.89 26.19
C ASP A 173 -20.00 14.58 26.84
N ALA A 174 -19.96 14.75 28.16
CA ALA A 174 -20.98 15.46 28.93
C ALA A 174 -20.83 16.99 28.83
N GLY A 175 -19.91 17.51 28.02
CA GLY A 175 -19.63 18.94 27.88
C GLY A 175 -19.00 19.58 29.12
N LYS A 176 -18.44 18.77 30.03
CA LYS A 176 -17.74 19.24 31.24
C LYS A 176 -16.26 19.45 30.95
N SER A 177 -15.57 20.18 31.83
CA SER A 177 -14.12 20.36 31.77
C SER A 177 -13.39 19.02 32.01
N GLY A 178 -13.02 18.36 30.92
CA GLY A 178 -12.12 17.20 30.90
C GLY A 178 -10.95 17.47 29.97
N THR A 179 -9.78 16.91 30.29
CA THR A 179 -8.61 16.96 29.42
C THR A 179 -8.56 15.68 28.61
N ASP A 180 -8.41 15.77 27.29
CA ASP A 180 -8.22 14.59 26.45
C ASP A 180 -6.88 13.91 26.82
N PRO A 181 -6.90 12.70 27.39
CA PRO A 181 -5.70 11.99 27.81
C PRO A 181 -4.70 11.73 26.68
N LEU A 182 -5.17 11.61 25.44
CA LEU A 182 -4.33 11.36 24.27
C LEU A 182 -3.70 12.65 23.73
N GLN A 183 -4.24 13.82 24.09
CA GLN A 183 -3.83 15.12 23.52
C GLN A 183 -2.32 15.36 23.54
N PRO A 184 -1.56 15.04 24.61
CA PRO A 184 -0.11 15.24 24.61
C PRO A 184 0.62 14.45 23.52
N VAL A 185 0.19 13.21 23.27
CA VAL A 185 0.76 12.37 22.19
C VAL A 185 0.36 12.92 20.83
N ILE A 186 -0.92 13.29 20.69
CA ILE A 186 -1.45 13.87 19.45
C ILE A 186 -0.74 15.17 19.09
N ASP A 187 -0.43 16.04 20.05
CA ASP A 187 0.23 17.32 19.79
C ASP A 187 1.70 17.14 19.36
N ILE A 188 2.41 16.15 19.91
CA ILE A 188 3.76 15.81 19.44
C ILE A 188 3.71 15.35 17.99
N ILE A 189 2.76 14.46 17.65
CA ILE A 189 2.61 13.97 16.28
C ILE A 189 2.21 15.12 15.36
N ARG A 190 1.18 15.89 15.72
CA ARG A 190 0.68 17.04 14.94
C ARG A 190 1.79 18.07 14.67
N GLY A 191 2.59 18.39 15.68
CA GLY A 191 3.78 19.23 15.53
C GLY A 191 4.77 18.63 14.53
N ALA A 192 5.10 17.34 14.69
CA ALA A 192 5.99 16.64 13.77
C ALA A 192 5.49 16.62 12.32
N ILE A 193 4.18 16.47 12.08
CA ILE A 193 3.60 16.52 10.72
C ILE A 193 3.80 17.91 10.11
N ARG A 194 3.53 18.99 10.87
CA ARG A 194 3.68 20.38 10.39
C ARG A 194 5.13 20.81 10.21
N ASP A 195 6.02 20.25 11.02
CA ASP A 195 7.45 20.54 10.98
C ASP A 195 8.21 19.63 9.99
N ASP A 196 7.51 18.79 9.22
CA ASP A 196 8.10 17.82 8.28
C ASP A 196 9.10 16.85 8.94
N ASP A 197 8.87 16.53 10.22
CA ASP A 197 9.60 15.48 10.95
C ASP A 197 8.88 14.14 10.79
N THR A 198 9.06 13.56 9.59
CA THR A 198 8.43 12.30 9.18
C THR A 198 8.73 11.14 10.13
N LEU A 199 9.96 11.01 10.62
CA LEU A 199 10.33 9.94 11.56
C LEU A 199 9.49 10.01 12.84
N THR A 200 9.40 11.19 13.47
CA THR A 200 8.63 11.36 14.71
C THR A 200 7.15 11.15 14.48
N ALA A 201 6.60 11.68 13.38
CA ALA A 201 5.19 11.50 13.05
C ALA A 201 4.85 10.03 12.77
N THR A 202 5.62 9.34 11.92
CA THR A 202 5.44 7.91 11.60
C THR A 202 5.53 7.05 12.86
N ARG A 203 6.57 7.25 13.69
CA ARG A 203 6.73 6.47 14.93
C ARG A 203 5.60 6.73 15.92
N GLY A 204 5.14 7.98 16.04
CA GLY A 204 4.01 8.30 16.91
C GLY A 204 2.70 7.68 16.45
N ILE A 205 2.41 7.66 15.13
CA ILE A 205 1.21 7.01 14.59
C ILE A 205 1.25 5.49 14.80
N ARG A 206 2.40 4.84 14.56
CA ARG A 206 2.59 3.40 14.83
C ARG A 206 2.40 3.07 16.31
N GLU A 207 2.99 3.86 17.20
CA GLU A 207 2.84 3.64 18.65
C GLU A 207 1.41 3.91 19.15
N LEU A 208 0.63 4.79 18.52
CA LEU A 208 -0.80 4.92 18.79
C LEU A 208 -1.60 3.69 18.36
N ALA A 209 -1.23 3.08 17.23
CA ALA A 209 -1.86 1.85 16.75
C ALA A 209 -1.57 0.68 17.70
N ASP A 210 -0.31 0.52 18.10
CA ASP A 210 0.13 -0.51 19.06
C ASP A 210 -0.56 -0.31 20.41
N PHE A 211 -0.56 0.92 20.94
CA PHE A 211 -1.27 1.26 22.17
C PHE A 211 -2.77 0.94 22.08
N GLY A 212 -3.43 1.32 20.98
CA GLY A 212 -4.85 1.02 20.76
C GLY A 212 -5.13 -0.48 20.69
N SER A 213 -4.26 -1.24 20.03
CA SER A 213 -4.35 -2.71 19.96
C SER A 213 -4.17 -3.36 21.34
N GLU A 214 -3.12 -2.99 22.07
CA GLU A 214 -2.84 -3.48 23.43
C GLU A 214 -3.98 -3.15 24.39
N LEU A 215 -4.52 -1.92 24.32
CA LEU A 215 -5.67 -1.52 25.11
C LEU A 215 -6.84 -2.49 24.92
N VAL A 216 -7.20 -2.78 23.67
CA VAL A 216 -8.31 -3.67 23.33
C VAL A 216 -8.05 -5.11 23.80
N GLN A 217 -6.83 -5.60 23.64
CA GLN A 217 -6.48 -6.97 24.02
C GLN A 217 -6.53 -7.18 25.54
N TYR A 218 -5.87 -6.31 26.29
CA TYR A 218 -5.57 -6.53 27.71
C TYR A 218 -6.57 -5.89 28.69
N ASN A 219 -7.46 -5.00 28.23
CA ASN A 219 -8.39 -4.30 29.10
C ASN A 219 -9.84 -4.49 28.66
N ASP A 220 -10.75 -4.40 29.63
CA ASP A 220 -12.18 -4.31 29.38
C ASP A 220 -12.63 -2.84 29.38
N ASN A 221 -13.84 -2.57 28.88
CA ASN A 221 -14.44 -1.23 28.83
C ASN A 221 -13.61 -0.17 28.06
N THR A 222 -13.01 -0.56 26.93
CA THR A 222 -12.18 0.32 26.10
C THR A 222 -12.93 1.04 24.99
N SER A 223 -14.22 0.75 24.75
CA SER A 223 -14.98 1.28 23.61
C SER A 223 -14.97 2.81 23.51
N LEU A 224 -15.06 3.50 24.66
CA LEU A 224 -15.05 4.96 24.70
C LEU A 224 -13.66 5.51 24.34
N VAL A 225 -12.60 4.92 24.90
CA VAL A 225 -11.21 5.29 24.58
C VAL A 225 -10.92 5.08 23.09
N ILE A 226 -11.29 3.93 22.54
CA ILE A 226 -11.08 3.60 21.12
C ILE A 226 -11.84 4.55 20.21
N ARG A 227 -13.04 5.00 20.61
CA ARG A 227 -13.78 6.02 19.86
C ARG A 227 -13.01 7.33 19.73
N HIS A 228 -12.45 7.83 20.83
CA HIS A 228 -11.64 9.05 20.78
C HIS A 228 -10.32 8.84 20.03
N LEU A 229 -9.67 7.68 20.20
CA LEU A 229 -8.47 7.32 19.45
C LEU A 229 -8.72 7.33 17.93
N ASN A 230 -9.81 6.71 17.47
CA ASN A 230 -10.21 6.72 16.06
C ASN A 230 -10.46 8.13 15.53
N ALA A 231 -11.11 8.99 16.33
CA ALA A 231 -11.34 10.39 15.96
C ALA A 231 -10.03 11.18 15.85
N GLN A 232 -9.07 10.95 16.75
CA GLN A 232 -7.76 11.59 16.70
C GLN A 232 -6.92 11.08 15.53
N LEU A 233 -6.92 9.78 15.25
CA LEU A 233 -6.27 9.20 14.06
C LEU A 233 -6.87 9.76 12.76
N TYR A 234 -8.19 9.93 12.72
CA TYR A 234 -8.84 10.59 11.59
C TYR A 234 -8.32 12.01 11.41
N GLY A 235 -8.27 12.80 12.48
CA GLY A 235 -7.71 14.16 12.44
C GLY A 235 -6.24 14.22 11.99
N LEU A 236 -5.42 13.25 12.40
CA LEU A 236 -4.03 13.13 11.93
C LEU A 236 -3.95 12.75 10.44
N GLY A 237 -4.82 11.86 9.96
CA GLY A 237 -4.92 11.51 8.54
C GLY A 237 -5.32 12.70 7.68
N MET A 238 -6.26 13.51 8.17
CA MET A 238 -6.66 14.76 7.51
C MET A 238 -5.47 15.72 7.42
N LEU A 239 -4.75 15.93 8.52
CA LEU A 239 -3.56 16.79 8.49
C LEU A 239 -2.47 16.26 7.54
N ALA A 240 -2.24 14.94 7.51
CA ALA A 240 -1.25 14.33 6.63
C ALA A 240 -1.53 14.57 5.14
N GLU A 241 -2.78 14.54 4.70
CA GLU A 241 -3.16 14.92 3.34
C GLU A 241 -3.05 16.42 3.06
N GLU A 242 -3.36 17.28 4.04
CA GLU A 242 -3.19 18.73 3.89
C GLU A 242 -1.73 19.08 3.62
N GLU A 243 -0.81 18.45 4.35
CA GLU A 243 0.63 18.54 4.13
C GLU A 243 1.13 17.67 2.97
N ARG A 244 0.22 16.97 2.26
CA ARG A 244 0.51 16.08 1.12
C ARG A 244 1.57 15.02 1.41
N ASN A 245 1.62 14.55 2.66
CA ASN A 245 2.58 13.56 3.09
C ASN A 245 2.03 12.14 2.91
N ARG A 246 2.37 11.54 1.76
CA ARG A 246 1.95 10.19 1.36
C ARG A 246 2.28 9.12 2.39
N ASP A 247 3.44 9.22 3.03
CA ASP A 247 3.92 8.17 3.94
C ASP A 247 3.10 8.19 5.23
N LEU A 248 2.82 9.37 5.76
CA LEU A 248 1.97 9.53 6.93
C LEU A 248 0.52 9.10 6.67
N ILE A 249 -0.01 9.34 5.47
CA ILE A 249 -1.33 8.83 5.07
C ILE A 249 -1.37 7.30 5.16
N VAL A 250 -0.35 6.63 4.62
CA VAL A 250 -0.22 5.17 4.67
C VAL A 250 -0.17 4.66 6.11
N GLU A 251 0.60 5.31 6.98
CA GLU A 251 0.71 4.95 8.39
C GLU A 251 -0.62 5.08 9.12
N VAL A 252 -1.40 6.13 8.85
CA VAL A 252 -2.74 6.31 9.46
C VAL A 252 -3.71 5.21 9.02
N ILE A 253 -3.67 4.83 7.73
CA ILE A 253 -4.51 3.73 7.21
C ILE A 253 -4.16 2.40 7.89
N ASP A 254 -2.87 2.11 8.04
CA ASP A 254 -2.41 0.89 8.73
C ASP A 254 -2.74 0.93 10.23
N ALA A 255 -2.72 2.10 10.87
CA ALA A 255 -3.15 2.28 12.26
C ALA A 255 -4.63 1.93 12.45
N PHE A 256 -5.51 2.45 11.59
CA PHE A 256 -6.94 2.10 11.61
C PHE A 256 -7.17 0.58 11.43
N LYS A 257 -6.46 -0.03 10.46
CA LYS A 257 -6.53 -1.48 10.23
C LYS A 257 -6.16 -2.27 11.47
N THR A 258 -5.06 -1.93 12.13
CA THR A 258 -4.53 -2.62 13.31
C THR A 258 -5.51 -2.55 14.48
N ILE A 259 -6.04 -1.37 14.77
CA ILE A 259 -7.01 -1.16 15.85
C ILE A 259 -8.32 -1.90 15.52
N ALA A 260 -8.85 -1.75 14.31
CA ALA A 260 -10.07 -2.42 13.88
C ALA A 260 -9.97 -3.95 13.98
N CYS A 261 -8.86 -4.54 13.52
CA CYS A 261 -8.64 -5.99 13.65
C CYS A 261 -8.58 -6.45 15.10
N SER A 262 -8.00 -5.64 15.99
CA SER A 262 -7.97 -5.92 17.43
C SER A 262 -9.38 -5.86 18.04
N CYS A 263 -10.16 -4.84 17.68
CA CYS A 263 -11.57 -4.72 18.08
C CYS A 263 -12.41 -5.91 17.62
N ILE A 264 -12.18 -6.41 16.39
CA ILE A 264 -12.86 -7.59 15.87
C ILE A 264 -12.57 -8.82 16.74
N GLN A 265 -11.29 -9.09 17.04
CA GLN A 265 -10.88 -10.22 17.86
C GLN A 265 -11.48 -10.18 19.28
N LYS A 266 -11.72 -8.97 19.83
CA LYS A 266 -12.33 -8.76 21.15
C LYS A 266 -13.87 -8.75 21.12
N GLY A 267 -14.51 -8.78 19.96
CA GLY A 267 -15.98 -8.73 19.85
C GLY A 267 -16.57 -7.31 19.90
N MET A 268 -15.78 -6.27 19.64
CA MET A 268 -16.19 -4.85 19.72
C MET A 268 -16.75 -4.33 18.39
N GLU A 269 -17.93 -4.80 18.00
CA GLU A 269 -18.54 -4.48 16.70
C GLU A 269 -18.74 -2.99 16.46
N LYS A 270 -19.30 -2.24 17.43
CA LYS A 270 -19.52 -0.79 17.28
C LYS A 270 -18.22 0.00 17.04
N SER A 271 -17.14 -0.37 17.72
CA SER A 271 -15.84 0.27 17.55
C SER A 271 -15.20 -0.08 16.20
N THR A 272 -15.41 -1.31 15.72
CA THR A 272 -14.98 -1.75 14.39
C THR A 272 -15.73 -1.01 13.28
N LEU A 273 -17.06 -0.89 13.42
CA LEU A 273 -17.90 -0.14 12.49
C LEU A 273 -17.42 1.30 12.39
N GLN A 274 -17.23 1.95 13.53
CA GLN A 274 -16.73 3.32 13.58
C GLN A 274 -15.35 3.48 12.90
N ALA A 275 -14.41 2.56 13.13
CA ALA A 275 -13.11 2.62 12.46
C ALA A 275 -13.25 2.50 10.93
N THR A 276 -14.18 1.66 10.48
CA THR A 276 -14.49 1.47 9.06
C THR A 276 -15.15 2.71 8.45
N GLU A 277 -16.04 3.38 9.19
CA GLU A 277 -16.66 4.64 8.79
C GLU A 277 -15.64 5.78 8.68
N TYR A 278 -14.71 5.90 9.63
CA TYR A 278 -13.61 6.87 9.55
C TYR A 278 -12.70 6.59 8.36
N LEU A 279 -12.37 5.33 8.08
CA LEU A 279 -11.61 4.95 6.88
C LEU A 279 -12.36 5.32 5.59
N ASN A 280 -13.67 5.12 5.53
CA ASN A 280 -14.49 5.48 4.37
C ASN A 280 -14.51 7.01 4.15
N ASN A 281 -14.76 7.77 5.22
CA ASN A 281 -14.72 9.24 5.15
C ASN A 281 -13.33 9.75 4.74
N PHE A 282 -12.28 9.12 5.27
CA PHE A 282 -10.90 9.47 4.93
C PHE A 282 -10.60 9.19 3.46
N PHE A 283 -11.04 8.05 2.94
CA PHE A 283 -10.88 7.73 1.52
C PHE A 283 -11.65 8.70 0.61
N ARG A 284 -12.89 9.05 0.96
CA ARG A 284 -13.67 10.04 0.20
C ARG A 284 -12.96 11.37 0.09
N TRP A 285 -12.42 11.84 1.21
CA TRP A 285 -11.70 13.10 1.22
C TRP A 285 -10.34 13.02 0.50
N HIS A 286 -9.64 11.88 0.57
CA HIS A 286 -8.46 11.60 -0.25
C HIS A 286 -8.76 11.67 -1.75
N MET A 287 -9.90 11.14 -2.20
CA MET A 287 -10.31 11.22 -3.61
C MET A 287 -10.47 12.66 -4.10
N ASP A 288 -11.02 13.55 -3.26
CA ASP A 288 -11.34 14.94 -3.60
C ASP A 288 -10.10 15.84 -3.70
N LYS A 289 -9.04 15.55 -2.92
CA LYS A 289 -7.89 16.45 -2.78
C LYS A 289 -6.64 16.03 -3.54
N SER A 290 -6.42 14.74 -3.80
CA SER A 290 -5.06 14.25 -4.00
C SER A 290 -4.85 13.47 -5.30
N PHE A 291 -4.11 14.06 -6.23
CA PHE A 291 -3.35 13.31 -7.24
C PHE A 291 -1.92 13.13 -6.74
N PHE A 292 -1.61 11.95 -6.20
CA PHE A 292 -0.23 11.55 -5.96
C PHE A 292 0.33 10.95 -7.25
N PRO A 293 1.31 11.59 -7.91
CA PRO A 293 1.97 10.98 -9.06
C PRO A 293 2.60 9.64 -8.66
N THR A 294 2.70 8.73 -9.62
CA THR A 294 3.44 7.48 -9.47
C THR A 294 4.88 7.77 -9.01
N LEU A 295 5.30 7.15 -7.92
CA LEU A 295 6.67 7.33 -7.41
C LEU A 295 7.67 6.74 -8.39
N GLY A 296 8.80 7.41 -8.54
CA GLY A 296 9.93 6.88 -9.30
C GLY A 296 10.48 5.62 -8.63
N ARG A 297 11.12 4.75 -9.42
CA ARG A 297 11.62 3.44 -8.96
C ARG A 297 12.61 3.53 -7.79
N ILE A 298 13.42 4.57 -7.74
CA ILE A 298 14.37 4.81 -6.64
C ILE A 298 13.62 5.08 -5.34
N GLU A 299 12.56 5.88 -5.40
CA GLU A 299 11.72 6.23 -4.26
C GLU A 299 10.90 5.01 -3.79
N LEU A 300 10.51 4.15 -4.73
CA LEU A 300 9.95 2.83 -4.41
C LEU A 300 11.01 1.95 -3.70
N ILE A 301 12.24 1.81 -4.20
CA ILE A 301 13.27 0.99 -3.54
C ILE A 301 13.52 1.43 -2.09
N LYS A 302 13.55 2.76 -1.84
CA LYS A 302 13.71 3.32 -0.49
C LYS A 302 12.59 2.91 0.49
N ARG A 303 11.40 2.63 -0.02
CA ARG A 303 10.19 2.33 0.77
C ARG A 303 9.91 0.83 0.91
N ALA A 304 10.74 -0.03 0.31
CA ALA A 304 10.61 -1.47 0.47
C ALA A 304 11.03 -1.89 1.88
N GLU A 305 10.07 -2.32 2.70
CA GLU A 305 10.34 -2.80 4.06
C GLU A 305 10.82 -4.27 4.06
N THR A 306 10.47 -5.04 3.03
CA THR A 306 10.87 -6.45 2.89
C THR A 306 11.63 -6.74 1.59
N THR A 307 12.36 -7.86 1.58
CA THR A 307 13.02 -8.38 0.37
C THR A 307 12.01 -8.69 -0.76
N THR A 308 10.79 -9.07 -0.39
CA THR A 308 9.67 -9.28 -1.31
C THR A 308 9.21 -7.97 -1.94
N ASP A 309 9.15 -6.88 -1.16
CA ASP A 309 8.81 -5.55 -1.67
C ASP A 309 9.89 -5.05 -2.63
N LEU A 310 11.16 -5.23 -2.29
CA LEU A 310 12.28 -4.88 -3.16
C LEU A 310 12.23 -5.66 -4.48
N TYR A 311 11.94 -6.96 -4.43
CA TYR A 311 11.72 -7.78 -5.62
C TYR A 311 10.51 -7.30 -6.45
N ASN A 312 9.42 -6.89 -5.80
CA ASN A 312 8.23 -6.34 -6.47
C ASN A 312 8.50 -4.98 -7.10
N VAL A 313 9.29 -4.11 -6.47
CA VAL A 313 9.74 -2.85 -7.08
C VAL A 313 10.61 -3.11 -8.31
N LEU A 314 11.52 -4.08 -8.20
CA LEU A 314 12.40 -4.47 -9.30
C LEU A 314 11.63 -5.12 -10.45
N LYS A 315 10.52 -5.83 -10.20
CA LYS A 315 9.79 -6.57 -11.23
C LYS A 315 8.53 -5.86 -11.77
N LYS A 316 7.82 -5.10 -10.93
CA LYS A 316 6.46 -4.63 -11.18
C LYS A 316 6.22 -3.13 -10.92
N ASN A 317 7.23 -2.37 -10.46
CA ASN A 317 7.08 -0.94 -10.17
C ASN A 317 5.98 -0.62 -9.12
N THR A 318 5.73 -1.53 -8.18
CA THR A 318 4.62 -1.39 -7.23
C THR A 318 5.13 -1.23 -5.79
N ILE A 319 4.92 -0.04 -5.22
CA ILE A 319 4.71 0.14 -3.78
C ILE A 319 3.40 0.88 -3.57
N THR A 320 2.66 0.35 -2.60
CA THR A 320 1.40 0.80 -2.05
C THR A 320 1.15 2.30 -2.22
N SER A 321 0.26 2.64 -3.17
CA SER A 321 -0.43 3.93 -3.15
C SER A 321 -1.33 4.00 -1.92
N PRO A 322 -1.66 5.21 -1.41
CA PRO A 322 -2.69 5.34 -0.39
C PRO A 322 -3.96 4.59 -0.77
N ARG A 323 -4.40 4.70 -2.03
CA ARG A 323 -5.54 3.94 -2.57
C ARG A 323 -5.39 2.42 -2.40
N HIS A 324 -4.24 1.86 -2.77
CA HIS A 324 -3.96 0.44 -2.55
C HIS A 324 -3.97 0.09 -1.06
N LYS A 325 -3.45 0.97 -0.19
CA LYS A 325 -3.50 0.75 1.25
C LYS A 325 -4.91 0.77 1.82
N PHE A 326 -5.76 1.70 1.39
CA PHE A 326 -7.18 1.69 1.74
C PHE A 326 -7.84 0.36 1.34
N ALA A 327 -7.53 -0.15 0.14
CA ALA A 327 -8.04 -1.45 -0.30
C ALA A 327 -7.55 -2.58 0.62
N THR A 328 -6.26 -2.60 0.97
CA THR A 328 -5.70 -3.63 1.86
C THR A 328 -6.28 -3.60 3.26
N ALA A 329 -6.45 -2.42 3.84
CA ALA A 329 -7.05 -2.25 5.15
C ALA A 329 -8.52 -2.68 5.13
N SER A 330 -9.31 -2.18 4.18
CA SER A 330 -10.73 -2.52 4.05
C SER A 330 -10.95 -4.01 3.79
N GLY A 331 -10.13 -4.63 2.94
CA GLY A 331 -10.19 -6.08 2.68
C GLY A 331 -9.93 -6.90 3.94
N LYS A 332 -8.88 -6.57 4.70
CA LYS A 332 -8.54 -7.31 5.92
C LYS A 332 -9.57 -7.11 7.04
N ILE A 333 -10.08 -5.89 7.20
CA ILE A 333 -11.17 -5.61 8.15
C ILE A 333 -12.42 -6.40 7.75
N GLY A 334 -12.81 -6.38 6.48
CA GLY A 334 -13.98 -7.10 5.99
C GLY A 334 -13.89 -8.61 6.16
N GLU A 335 -12.74 -9.21 5.82
CA GLU A 335 -12.48 -10.65 6.02
C GLU A 335 -12.58 -11.02 7.50
N ASN A 336 -11.90 -10.28 8.38
CA ASN A 336 -11.95 -10.54 9.81
C ASN A 336 -13.36 -10.31 10.38
N ALA A 337 -14.04 -9.23 10.00
CA ALA A 337 -15.40 -8.95 10.46
C ALA A 337 -16.37 -10.07 10.06
N ALA A 338 -16.29 -10.57 8.82
CA ALA A 338 -17.07 -11.71 8.36
C ALA A 338 -16.74 -12.99 9.17
N ARG A 339 -15.45 -13.24 9.45
CA ARG A 339 -15.01 -14.39 10.26
C ARG A 339 -15.62 -14.40 11.66
N PHE A 340 -15.76 -13.23 12.28
CA PHE A 340 -16.35 -13.07 13.61
C PHE A 340 -17.84 -12.69 13.58
N ARG A 341 -18.51 -12.79 12.41
CA ARG A 341 -19.94 -12.49 12.22
C ARG A 341 -20.36 -11.08 12.64
N MET A 342 -19.46 -10.11 12.50
CA MET A 342 -19.77 -8.67 12.64
C MET A 342 -20.33 -8.17 11.30
N ILE A 343 -21.61 -8.42 11.08
CA ILE A 343 -22.28 -8.27 9.78
C ILE A 343 -22.15 -6.84 9.27
N GLU A 344 -22.52 -5.84 10.08
CA GLU A 344 -22.55 -4.44 9.65
C GLU A 344 -21.14 -3.92 9.31
N ALA A 345 -20.12 -4.33 10.08
CA ALA A 345 -18.73 -3.96 9.80
C ALA A 345 -18.20 -4.60 8.51
N ALA A 346 -18.56 -5.86 8.24
CA ALA A 346 -18.22 -6.54 6.99
C ALA A 346 -18.90 -5.87 5.79
N GLU A 347 -20.18 -5.50 5.91
CA GLU A 347 -20.92 -4.79 4.86
C GLU A 347 -20.30 -3.43 4.51
N ARG A 348 -19.93 -2.64 5.52
CA ARG A 348 -19.25 -1.36 5.32
C ARG A 348 -17.87 -1.52 4.69
N SER A 349 -17.17 -2.61 5.01
CA SER A 349 -15.87 -2.93 4.40
C SER A 349 -16.02 -3.30 2.92
N VAL A 350 -17.05 -4.06 2.54
CA VAL A 350 -17.37 -4.37 1.14
C VAL A 350 -17.81 -3.11 0.38
N GLU A 351 -18.61 -2.25 1.00
CA GLU A 351 -19.00 -0.95 0.43
C GLU A 351 -17.77 -0.06 0.17
N LEU A 352 -16.84 0.01 1.12
CA LEU A 352 -15.60 0.78 0.93
C LEU A 352 -14.73 0.20 -0.19
N LEU A 353 -14.56 -1.14 -0.26
CA LEU A 353 -13.87 -1.81 -1.37
C LEU A 353 -14.49 -1.44 -2.72
N LYS A 354 -15.82 -1.39 -2.82
CA LYS A 354 -16.54 -0.95 -4.01
C LYS A 354 -16.12 0.47 -4.40
N ILE A 355 -16.22 1.42 -3.48
CA ILE A 355 -15.89 2.85 -3.75
C ILE A 355 -14.42 2.97 -4.21
N ILE A 356 -13.50 2.26 -3.56
CA ILE A 356 -12.08 2.25 -3.93
C ILE A 356 -11.86 1.69 -5.34
N ALA A 357 -12.50 0.57 -5.67
CA ALA A 357 -12.37 -0.02 -7.01
C ALA A 357 -12.99 0.85 -8.11
N LEU A 358 -14.09 1.57 -7.83
CA LEU A 358 -14.67 2.51 -8.80
C LEU A 358 -13.72 3.68 -9.08
N ASP A 359 -13.07 4.25 -8.06
CA ASP A 359 -12.03 5.28 -8.24
C ASP A 359 -10.79 4.72 -8.96
N ALA A 360 -10.35 3.52 -8.58
CA ALA A 360 -9.23 2.83 -9.22
C ALA A 360 -9.48 2.61 -10.72
N ALA A 361 -10.70 2.20 -11.09
CA ALA A 361 -11.10 2.04 -12.49
C ALA A 361 -11.03 3.35 -13.28
N SER A 362 -11.57 4.45 -12.74
CA SER A 362 -11.49 5.77 -13.38
C SER A 362 -10.05 6.28 -13.50
N LYS A 363 -9.17 5.92 -12.57
CA LYS A 363 -7.75 6.30 -12.59
C LYS A 363 -6.84 5.28 -13.29
N LYS A 364 -7.39 4.20 -13.84
CA LYS A 364 -6.66 3.11 -14.50
C LYS A 364 -5.59 2.45 -13.60
N ASP A 365 -5.85 2.39 -12.30
CA ASP A 365 -5.01 1.77 -11.27
C ASP A 365 -5.29 0.25 -11.24
N ILE A 366 -4.65 -0.48 -12.16
CA ILE A 366 -4.87 -1.93 -12.38
C ILE A 366 -4.47 -2.75 -11.15
N ASP A 367 -3.39 -2.38 -10.47
CA ASP A 367 -2.88 -3.11 -9.30
C ASP A 367 -3.88 -3.07 -8.13
N THR A 368 -4.48 -1.90 -7.88
CA THR A 368 -5.52 -1.78 -6.86
C THR A 368 -6.79 -2.53 -7.24
N LEU A 369 -7.20 -2.51 -8.52
CA LEU A 369 -8.34 -3.32 -8.99
C LEU A 369 -8.10 -4.82 -8.81
N GLU A 370 -6.91 -5.31 -9.14
CA GLU A 370 -6.54 -6.72 -8.98
C GLU A 370 -6.53 -7.14 -7.50
N TYR A 371 -6.07 -6.26 -6.62
CA TYR A 371 -6.16 -6.49 -5.18
C TYR A 371 -7.61 -6.53 -4.68
N VAL A 372 -8.43 -5.51 -4.98
CA VAL A 372 -9.83 -5.44 -4.51
C VAL A 372 -10.61 -6.68 -4.94
N ARG A 373 -10.40 -7.12 -6.18
CA ARG A 373 -10.99 -8.36 -6.70
C ARG A 373 -10.62 -9.56 -5.83
N SER A 374 -9.33 -9.74 -5.55
CA SER A 374 -8.83 -10.88 -4.76
C SER A 374 -9.36 -10.83 -3.32
N ALA A 375 -9.38 -9.64 -2.72
CA ALA A 375 -9.96 -9.41 -1.39
C ALA A 375 -11.46 -9.76 -1.34
N LEU A 376 -12.25 -9.42 -2.38
CA LEU A 376 -13.67 -9.78 -2.43
C LEU A 376 -13.90 -11.29 -2.52
N VAL A 377 -13.02 -12.04 -3.18
CA VAL A 377 -13.07 -13.52 -3.23
C VAL A 377 -12.74 -14.12 -1.86
N GLU A 378 -11.74 -13.59 -1.15
CA GLU A 378 -11.39 -14.03 0.21
C GLU A 378 -12.51 -13.74 1.22
N VAL A 379 -13.14 -12.56 1.13
CA VAL A 379 -14.31 -12.21 1.92
C VAL A 379 -15.48 -13.13 1.58
N ALA A 380 -15.71 -13.46 0.31
CA ALA A 380 -16.76 -14.39 -0.11
C ALA A 380 -16.57 -15.79 0.50
N ALA A 381 -15.35 -16.34 0.47
CA ALA A 381 -15.05 -17.62 1.12
C ALA A 381 -15.41 -17.59 2.62
N THR A 382 -15.00 -16.52 3.31
CA THR A 382 -15.27 -16.35 4.74
C THR A 382 -16.76 -16.17 5.04
N VAL A 383 -17.48 -15.43 4.20
CA VAL A 383 -18.94 -15.23 4.29
C VAL A 383 -19.69 -16.55 4.13
N LYS A 384 -19.25 -17.39 3.17
CA LYS A 384 -19.83 -18.71 2.94
C LYS A 384 -19.63 -19.63 4.14
N GLU A 385 -18.41 -19.71 4.66
CA GLU A 385 -18.07 -20.50 5.85
C GLU A 385 -18.92 -20.10 7.07
N ASN A 386 -19.20 -18.80 7.20
CA ASN A 386 -19.97 -18.25 8.32
C ASN A 386 -21.47 -18.11 8.07
N LYS A 387 -21.96 -18.51 6.87
CA LYS A 387 -23.38 -18.49 6.46
C LYS A 387 -24.03 -17.11 6.55
N ILE A 388 -23.33 -16.05 6.10
CA ILE A 388 -23.84 -14.68 6.13
C ILE A 388 -24.53 -14.34 4.80
N GLU A 389 -25.73 -14.89 4.59
CA GLU A 389 -26.43 -14.89 3.29
C GLU A 389 -26.63 -13.48 2.70
N HIS A 390 -26.92 -12.47 3.53
CA HIS A 390 -27.11 -11.08 3.07
C HIS A 390 -25.87 -10.52 2.33
N LEU A 391 -24.67 -10.86 2.81
CA LEU A 391 -23.41 -10.38 2.24
C LEU A 391 -23.07 -11.06 0.90
N GLU A 392 -23.61 -12.25 0.63
CA GLU A 392 -23.38 -12.97 -0.64
C GLU A 392 -23.84 -12.10 -1.82
N LYS A 393 -25.08 -11.60 -1.74
CA LYS A 393 -25.66 -10.73 -2.77
C LYS A 393 -24.95 -9.38 -2.89
N GLN A 394 -24.50 -8.82 -1.77
CA GLN A 394 -23.76 -7.55 -1.78
C GLN A 394 -22.40 -7.70 -2.48
N ILE A 395 -21.69 -8.82 -2.27
CA ILE A 395 -20.40 -9.08 -2.93
C ILE A 395 -20.59 -9.25 -4.44
N ILE A 396 -21.60 -10.03 -4.87
CA ILE A 396 -21.91 -10.23 -6.29
C ILE A 396 -22.23 -8.89 -6.97
N THR A 397 -23.14 -8.09 -6.38
CA THR A 397 -23.51 -6.77 -6.93
C THR A 397 -22.35 -5.79 -6.91
N THR A 398 -21.46 -5.86 -5.92
CA THR A 398 -20.22 -5.06 -5.88
C THR A 398 -19.29 -5.41 -7.03
N LEU A 399 -19.01 -6.70 -7.25
CA LEU A 399 -18.18 -7.16 -8.38
C LEU A 399 -18.80 -6.77 -9.73
N ARG A 400 -20.14 -6.85 -9.86
CA ARG A 400 -20.86 -6.40 -11.05
C ARG A 400 -20.59 -4.93 -11.33
N ASP A 401 -20.78 -4.07 -10.35
CA ASP A 401 -20.64 -2.63 -10.51
C ASP A 401 -19.18 -2.23 -10.83
N ILE A 402 -18.20 -2.93 -10.23
CA ILE A 402 -16.77 -2.78 -10.57
C ILE A 402 -16.52 -3.15 -12.04
N CYS A 403 -17.04 -4.30 -12.49
CA CYS A 403 -16.90 -4.73 -13.89
C CYS A 403 -17.54 -3.74 -14.87
N ILE A 404 -18.76 -3.27 -14.57
CA ILE A 404 -19.46 -2.26 -15.38
C ILE A 404 -18.62 -0.99 -15.48
N LYS A 405 -18.09 -0.49 -14.37
CA LYS A 405 -17.23 0.70 -14.37
C LYS A 405 -15.94 0.48 -15.17
N ALA A 406 -15.29 -0.67 -14.99
CA ALA A 406 -14.09 -1.03 -15.74
C ALA A 406 -14.37 -1.08 -17.26
N VAL A 407 -15.53 -1.58 -17.69
CA VAL A 407 -15.98 -1.55 -19.09
C VAL A 407 -16.14 -0.13 -19.61
N GLN A 408 -16.77 0.76 -18.81
CA GLN A 408 -17.04 2.14 -19.19
C GLN A 408 -15.77 2.99 -19.33
N GLU A 409 -14.77 2.78 -18.47
CA GLU A 409 -13.52 3.57 -18.44
C GLU A 409 -12.45 3.08 -19.43
N SER A 410 -12.63 1.88 -20.00
CA SER A 410 -11.72 1.33 -21.00
C SER A 410 -12.13 1.77 -22.41
N SER A 411 -11.69 2.97 -22.78
CA SER A 411 -11.84 3.55 -24.12
C SER A 411 -11.01 2.85 -25.21
N ASP A 412 -10.05 2.01 -24.82
CA ASP A 412 -9.09 1.39 -25.75
C ASP A 412 -9.30 -0.12 -25.91
N ARG A 413 -9.43 -0.58 -27.17
CA ARG A 413 -9.78 -1.96 -27.55
C ARG A 413 -8.72 -3.02 -27.18
N LYS A 414 -7.53 -2.65 -26.67
CA LYS A 414 -6.37 -3.57 -26.62
C LYS A 414 -5.60 -3.65 -25.29
N LYS A 415 -5.93 -2.89 -24.24
CA LYS A 415 -5.08 -2.82 -23.03
C LYS A 415 -5.85 -2.65 -21.72
N ASN A 416 -6.77 -3.54 -21.39
CA ASN A 416 -7.25 -3.59 -20.01
C ASN A 416 -7.42 -5.04 -19.52
N ASP A 417 -6.32 -5.61 -19.02
CA ASP A 417 -6.24 -6.97 -18.45
C ASP A 417 -7.07 -7.12 -17.15
N SER A 418 -7.63 -6.02 -16.62
CA SER A 418 -8.40 -6.02 -15.38
C SER A 418 -9.81 -6.63 -15.53
N LEU A 419 -10.49 -6.43 -16.66
CA LEU A 419 -11.86 -6.92 -16.84
C LEU A 419 -11.93 -8.45 -16.92
N PRO A 420 -11.11 -9.16 -17.72
CA PRO A 420 -11.12 -10.62 -17.75
C PRO A 420 -10.97 -11.23 -16.35
N LYS A 421 -10.04 -10.68 -15.55
CA LYS A 421 -9.80 -11.12 -14.17
C LYS A 421 -11.02 -10.84 -13.29
N ALA A 422 -11.61 -9.65 -13.38
CA ALA A 422 -12.78 -9.26 -12.56
C ALA A 422 -14.01 -10.10 -12.89
N VAL A 423 -14.27 -10.40 -14.16
CA VAL A 423 -15.34 -11.32 -14.59
C VAL A 423 -15.06 -12.74 -14.10
N ALA A 424 -13.81 -13.21 -14.12
CA ALA A 424 -13.44 -14.49 -13.53
C ALA A 424 -13.73 -14.54 -12.02
N ALA A 425 -13.56 -13.44 -11.28
CA ALA A 425 -13.91 -13.41 -9.86
C ALA A 425 -15.43 -13.53 -9.61
N LEU A 426 -16.29 -13.04 -10.51
CA LEU A 426 -17.74 -13.33 -10.42
C LEU A 426 -18.03 -14.82 -10.54
N ARG A 427 -17.31 -15.52 -11.44
CA ARG A 427 -17.40 -16.99 -11.52
C ARG A 427 -16.93 -17.63 -10.23
N ASP A 428 -15.74 -17.29 -9.75
CA ASP A 428 -15.16 -17.88 -8.54
C ASP A 428 -16.08 -17.67 -7.32
N VAL A 429 -16.69 -16.47 -7.19
CA VAL A 429 -17.67 -16.17 -6.14
C VAL A 429 -18.96 -16.97 -6.30
N GLY A 430 -19.48 -17.14 -7.52
CA GLY A 430 -20.65 -17.98 -7.77
C GLY A 430 -20.42 -19.46 -7.45
N GLU A 431 -19.22 -19.97 -7.71
CA GLU A 431 -18.83 -21.33 -7.30
C GLU A 431 -18.75 -21.46 -5.77
N ILE A 432 -18.17 -20.46 -5.08
CA ILE A 432 -18.08 -20.43 -3.61
C ILE A 432 -19.47 -20.43 -2.95
N PHE A 433 -20.36 -19.54 -3.39
CA PHE A 433 -21.70 -19.43 -2.80
C PHE A 433 -22.62 -20.57 -3.21
N GLY A 434 -22.38 -21.16 -4.39
CA GLY A 434 -23.10 -22.32 -4.90
C GLY A 434 -24.45 -21.95 -5.50
N GLU A 435 -25.31 -22.96 -5.65
CA GLU A 435 -26.52 -22.94 -6.48
C GLU A 435 -27.43 -21.73 -6.28
N ARG A 436 -27.65 -21.33 -5.02
CA ARG A 436 -28.51 -20.18 -4.69
C ARG A 436 -28.05 -18.86 -5.29
N SER A 437 -26.77 -18.74 -5.58
CA SER A 437 -26.16 -17.52 -6.13
C SER A 437 -26.17 -17.47 -7.67
N TYR A 438 -26.44 -18.59 -8.35
CA TYR A 438 -26.37 -18.67 -9.81
C TYR A 438 -27.25 -17.63 -10.50
N PRO A 439 -28.51 -17.36 -10.07
CA PRO A 439 -29.33 -16.32 -10.69
C PRO A 439 -28.71 -14.91 -10.56
N ASP A 440 -28.18 -14.57 -9.38
CA ASP A 440 -27.59 -13.26 -9.12
C ASP A 440 -26.28 -13.07 -9.90
N VAL A 441 -25.47 -14.12 -10.03
CA VAL A 441 -24.22 -14.10 -10.81
C VAL A 441 -24.51 -14.04 -12.31
N THR A 442 -25.41 -14.88 -12.81
CA THR A 442 -25.86 -14.85 -14.22
C THR A 442 -26.47 -13.50 -14.58
N GLY A 443 -27.34 -12.94 -13.73
CA GLY A 443 -27.88 -11.60 -13.92
C GLY A 443 -26.81 -10.52 -13.95
N SER A 444 -25.78 -10.64 -13.10
CA SER A 444 -24.65 -9.71 -13.08
C SER A 444 -23.79 -9.80 -14.34
N LEU A 445 -23.46 -11.01 -14.80
CA LEU A 445 -22.72 -11.24 -16.05
C LEU A 445 -23.49 -10.70 -17.25
N LYS A 446 -24.81 -10.91 -17.29
CA LYS A 446 -25.70 -10.35 -18.31
C LYS A 446 -25.61 -8.83 -18.39
N ASP A 447 -25.75 -8.15 -17.24
CA ASP A 447 -25.67 -6.68 -17.16
C ASP A 447 -24.31 -6.17 -17.69
N ILE A 448 -23.22 -6.83 -17.31
CA ILE A 448 -21.86 -6.50 -17.80
C ILE A 448 -21.77 -6.69 -19.31
N GLY A 449 -22.27 -7.80 -19.84
CA GLY A 449 -22.27 -8.11 -21.28
C GLY A 449 -23.05 -7.08 -22.09
N ILE A 450 -24.24 -6.67 -21.61
CA ILE A 450 -25.06 -5.63 -22.27
C ILE A 450 -24.34 -4.28 -22.26
N VAL A 451 -23.73 -3.88 -21.13
CA VAL A 451 -22.97 -2.63 -21.05
C VAL A 451 -21.74 -2.67 -21.96
N ALA A 452 -21.03 -3.80 -22.02
CA ALA A 452 -19.89 -3.99 -22.92
C ALA A 452 -20.31 -3.90 -24.38
N ALA A 453 -21.49 -4.42 -24.73
CA ALA A 453 -22.03 -4.30 -26.07
C ALA A 453 -22.32 -2.84 -26.46
N ARG A 454 -23.00 -2.09 -25.58
CA ARG A 454 -23.29 -0.66 -25.76
C ARG A 454 -22.04 0.24 -25.80
N ARG A 455 -20.88 -0.29 -25.42
CA ARG A 455 -19.58 0.36 -25.53
C ARG A 455 -18.77 -0.15 -26.73
N TYR A 456 -19.39 -0.86 -27.66
CA TYR A 456 -18.80 -1.36 -28.92
C TYR A 456 -17.51 -2.17 -28.70
N SER A 457 -17.49 -3.02 -27.68
CA SER A 457 -16.29 -3.74 -27.25
C SER A 457 -16.43 -5.26 -27.37
N ASP A 458 -16.17 -5.77 -28.59
CA ASP A 458 -16.35 -7.19 -28.94
C ASP A 458 -15.55 -8.14 -28.06
N SER A 459 -14.29 -7.80 -27.81
CA SER A 459 -13.43 -8.57 -26.92
C SER A 459 -14.06 -8.74 -25.54
N LYS A 460 -14.58 -7.67 -24.93
CA LYS A 460 -15.13 -7.70 -23.58
C LYS A 460 -16.40 -8.55 -23.49
N VAL A 461 -17.31 -8.40 -24.45
CA VAL A 461 -18.52 -9.25 -24.52
C VAL A 461 -18.13 -10.72 -24.69
N SER A 462 -17.16 -11.01 -25.56
CA SER A 462 -16.66 -12.36 -25.81
C SER A 462 -16.01 -13.01 -24.59
N HIS A 463 -15.54 -12.22 -23.61
CA HIS A 463 -15.04 -12.73 -22.34
C HIS A 463 -16.15 -13.05 -21.35
N VAL A 464 -17.31 -12.38 -21.42
CA VAL A 464 -18.43 -12.59 -20.49
C VAL A 464 -19.23 -13.85 -20.83
N ILE A 465 -19.50 -14.08 -22.12
CA ILE A 465 -20.36 -15.18 -22.60
C ILE A 465 -19.94 -16.57 -22.04
N PRO A 466 -18.65 -16.96 -22.04
CA PRO A 466 -18.23 -18.27 -21.52
C PRO A 466 -18.53 -18.47 -20.03
N HIS A 467 -18.59 -17.40 -19.24
CA HIS A 467 -18.93 -17.51 -17.82
C HIS A 467 -20.45 -17.69 -17.63
N ILE A 468 -21.28 -17.09 -18.48
CA ILE A 468 -22.74 -17.35 -18.47
C ILE A 468 -23.00 -18.80 -18.93
N GLU A 469 -22.31 -19.25 -19.98
CA GLU A 469 -22.35 -20.64 -20.44
C GLU A 469 -21.99 -21.60 -19.30
N HIS A 470 -20.91 -21.33 -18.57
CA HIS A 470 -20.50 -22.15 -17.44
C HIS A 470 -21.61 -22.34 -16.38
N PHE A 471 -22.27 -21.26 -15.95
CA PHE A 471 -23.38 -21.37 -14.99
C PHE A 471 -24.63 -22.04 -15.59
N CYS A 472 -24.87 -21.89 -16.91
CA CYS A 472 -25.91 -22.64 -17.60
C CYS A 472 -25.65 -24.15 -17.53
N LEU A 473 -24.43 -24.58 -17.83
CA LEU A 473 -24.03 -26.00 -17.79
C LEU A 473 -24.12 -26.57 -16.36
N LEU A 474 -23.64 -25.83 -15.36
CA LEU A 474 -23.75 -26.24 -13.95
C LEU A 474 -25.21 -26.36 -13.48
N ALA A 475 -26.07 -25.42 -13.88
CA ALA A 475 -27.49 -25.48 -13.55
C ALA A 475 -28.18 -26.69 -14.20
N SER A 476 -27.85 -27.00 -15.46
CA SER A 476 -28.42 -28.16 -16.17
C SER A 476 -27.93 -29.49 -15.58
N GLU A 477 -26.64 -29.61 -15.25
CA GLU A 477 -26.08 -30.79 -14.57
C GLU A 477 -26.76 -31.08 -13.22
N LYS A 478 -27.25 -30.03 -12.57
CA LYS A 478 -27.96 -30.09 -11.28
C LYS A 478 -29.48 -30.10 -11.42
N GLN A 479 -30.01 -30.20 -12.64
CA GLN A 479 -31.46 -30.23 -12.92
C GLN A 479 -32.20 -28.99 -12.38
N MET A 480 -31.55 -27.83 -12.45
CA MET A 480 -32.10 -26.54 -12.04
C MET A 480 -32.62 -25.77 -13.26
N ASP A 481 -33.71 -26.26 -13.84
CA ASP A 481 -34.27 -25.79 -15.12
C ASP A 481 -34.50 -24.27 -15.16
N ASP A 482 -35.02 -23.67 -14.09
CA ASP A 482 -35.26 -22.23 -14.00
C ASP A 482 -33.95 -21.42 -14.12
N HIS A 483 -32.86 -21.91 -13.54
CA HIS A 483 -31.54 -21.26 -13.58
C HIS A 483 -30.83 -21.49 -14.91
N ALA A 484 -30.98 -22.68 -15.47
CA ALA A 484 -30.48 -23.01 -16.80
C ALA A 484 -31.17 -22.13 -17.87
N SER A 485 -32.50 -22.05 -17.82
CA SER A 485 -33.32 -21.17 -18.67
C SER A 485 -32.92 -19.70 -18.51
N SER A 486 -32.80 -19.20 -17.27
CA SER A 486 -32.34 -17.83 -17.00
C SER A 486 -30.96 -17.52 -17.59
N SER A 487 -30.06 -18.50 -17.63
CA SER A 487 -28.72 -18.37 -18.22
C SER A 487 -28.76 -18.35 -19.75
N VAL A 488 -29.62 -19.17 -20.37
CA VAL A 488 -29.87 -19.10 -21.82
C VAL A 488 -30.45 -17.74 -22.22
N VAL A 489 -31.45 -17.25 -21.46
CA VAL A 489 -32.03 -15.91 -21.65
C VAL A 489 -30.97 -14.82 -21.49
N ALA A 490 -30.05 -14.94 -20.53
CA ALA A 490 -28.96 -14.00 -20.38
C ALA A 490 -28.02 -13.96 -21.61
N ILE A 491 -27.64 -15.12 -22.18
CA ILE A 491 -26.86 -15.19 -23.43
C ILE A 491 -27.64 -14.55 -24.57
N MET A 492 -28.93 -14.83 -24.68
CA MET A 492 -29.81 -14.25 -25.69
C MET A 492 -29.88 -12.72 -25.58
N GLU A 493 -30.03 -12.16 -24.38
CA GLU A 493 -30.08 -10.71 -24.18
C GLU A 493 -28.75 -10.02 -24.52
N VAL A 494 -27.60 -10.65 -24.19
CA VAL A 494 -26.28 -10.15 -24.58
C VAL A 494 -26.10 -10.24 -26.10
N CYS A 495 -26.56 -11.32 -26.74
CA CYS A 495 -26.56 -11.47 -28.20
C CYS A 495 -27.42 -10.40 -28.86
N ARG A 496 -28.61 -10.14 -28.31
CA ARG A 496 -29.55 -9.11 -28.77
C ARG A 496 -28.90 -7.73 -28.73
N ALA A 497 -28.21 -7.40 -27.63
CA ALA A 497 -27.46 -6.15 -27.53
C ALA A 497 -26.34 -6.09 -28.58
N SER A 498 -25.62 -7.20 -28.79
CA SER A 498 -24.54 -7.29 -29.79
C SER A 498 -25.03 -7.09 -31.22
N ILE A 499 -26.18 -7.66 -31.59
CA ILE A 499 -26.82 -7.48 -32.91
C ILE A 499 -27.16 -6.00 -33.11
N ARG A 500 -27.83 -5.37 -32.13
CA ARG A 500 -28.24 -3.96 -32.22
C ARG A 500 -27.06 -3.00 -32.38
N GLU A 501 -25.94 -3.31 -31.76
CA GLU A 501 -24.71 -2.50 -31.81
C GLU A 501 -23.75 -2.96 -32.93
N GLN A 502 -24.20 -3.85 -33.84
CA GLN A 502 -23.46 -4.37 -34.99
C GLN A 502 -22.11 -5.04 -34.65
N MET A 503 -22.08 -5.79 -33.56
CA MET A 503 -20.89 -6.43 -33.01
C MET A 503 -20.67 -7.84 -33.54
N VAL A 504 -19.84 -7.97 -34.58
CA VAL A 504 -19.65 -9.18 -35.38
C VAL A 504 -19.13 -10.36 -34.54
N GLU A 505 -18.02 -10.18 -33.82
CA GLU A 505 -17.37 -11.26 -33.08
C GLU A 505 -18.25 -11.74 -31.92
N SER A 506 -18.89 -10.81 -31.21
CA SER A 506 -19.77 -11.09 -30.07
C SER A 506 -21.06 -11.80 -30.49
N THR A 507 -21.62 -11.41 -31.65
CA THR A 507 -22.79 -12.07 -32.23
C THR A 507 -22.44 -13.49 -32.65
N ALA A 508 -21.31 -13.68 -33.32
CA ALA A 508 -20.83 -15.00 -33.69
C ALA A 508 -20.53 -15.87 -32.45
N ARG A 509 -19.93 -15.30 -31.40
CA ARG A 509 -19.64 -16.01 -30.15
C ARG A 509 -20.91 -16.45 -29.43
N SER A 510 -21.89 -15.56 -29.30
CA SER A 510 -23.19 -15.87 -28.68
C SER A 510 -23.92 -16.95 -29.47
N SER A 511 -23.93 -16.83 -30.81
CA SER A 511 -24.51 -17.80 -31.73
C SER A 511 -23.89 -19.20 -31.56
N LYS A 512 -22.56 -19.29 -31.56
CA LYS A 512 -21.84 -20.55 -31.34
C LYS A 512 -22.13 -21.16 -29.98
N THR A 513 -22.26 -20.31 -28.95
CA THR A 513 -22.58 -20.75 -27.58
C THR A 513 -24.00 -21.33 -27.52
N LEU A 514 -24.99 -20.64 -28.08
CA LEU A 514 -26.37 -21.14 -28.16
C LEU A 514 -26.44 -22.45 -28.96
N ALA A 515 -25.73 -22.58 -30.08
CA ALA A 515 -25.66 -23.82 -30.85
C ALA A 515 -25.04 -24.98 -30.05
N SER A 516 -24.00 -24.70 -29.26
CA SER A 516 -23.41 -25.69 -28.34
C SER A 516 -24.45 -26.16 -27.31
N LEU A 517 -25.18 -25.21 -26.70
CA LEU A 517 -26.20 -25.51 -25.70
C LEU A 517 -27.41 -26.26 -26.28
N SER A 518 -27.85 -25.97 -27.52
CA SER A 518 -28.99 -26.69 -28.12
C SER A 518 -28.71 -28.15 -28.43
N ASN A 519 -27.45 -28.56 -28.48
CA ASN A 519 -27.06 -29.96 -28.61
C ASN A 519 -27.26 -30.78 -27.32
N ARG A 520 -27.49 -30.13 -26.18
CA ARG A 520 -27.83 -30.81 -24.92
C ARG A 520 -29.35 -30.92 -24.78
N GLU A 521 -29.86 -32.14 -24.61
CA GLU A 521 -31.30 -32.45 -24.61
C GLU A 521 -32.09 -31.67 -23.55
N ASP A 522 -31.48 -31.46 -22.38
CA ASP A 522 -32.00 -30.72 -21.25
C ASP A 522 -32.08 -29.20 -21.46
N LEU A 523 -31.35 -28.67 -22.45
CA LEU A 523 -31.31 -27.24 -22.76
C LEU A 523 -31.96 -26.87 -24.10
N THR A 524 -32.20 -27.86 -24.98
CA THR A 524 -32.72 -27.63 -26.34
C THR A 524 -33.99 -26.78 -26.36
N ILE A 525 -34.94 -27.03 -25.45
CA ILE A 525 -36.21 -26.29 -25.39
C ILE A 525 -35.97 -24.80 -25.11
N PHE A 526 -35.17 -24.48 -24.08
CA PHE A 526 -34.85 -23.11 -23.70
C PHE A 526 -34.08 -22.37 -24.80
N VAL A 527 -33.14 -23.07 -25.46
CA VAL A 527 -32.38 -22.48 -26.56
C VAL A 527 -33.27 -22.20 -27.76
N ASN A 528 -34.19 -23.11 -28.11
CA ASN A 528 -35.11 -22.90 -29.23
C ASN A 528 -36.01 -21.69 -29.00
N GLU A 529 -36.50 -21.48 -27.78
CA GLU A 529 -37.26 -20.28 -27.41
C GLU A 529 -36.42 -19.01 -27.55
N ALA A 530 -35.18 -19.03 -27.05
CA ALA A 530 -34.26 -17.90 -27.18
C ALA A 530 -33.90 -17.57 -28.65
N VAL A 531 -33.65 -18.58 -29.48
CA VAL A 531 -33.35 -18.42 -30.91
C VAL A 531 -34.58 -17.89 -31.65
N PHE A 532 -35.78 -18.38 -31.34
CA PHE A 532 -37.03 -17.86 -31.88
C PHE A 532 -37.20 -16.38 -31.55
N GLU A 533 -36.92 -15.98 -30.31
CA GLU A 533 -36.95 -14.58 -29.88
C GLU A 533 -35.94 -13.69 -30.61
N LEU A 534 -34.75 -14.21 -30.96
CA LEU A 534 -33.78 -13.52 -31.81
C LEU A 534 -34.24 -13.44 -33.27
N GLY A 535 -35.12 -14.34 -33.73
CA GLY A 535 -35.73 -14.34 -35.06
C GLY A 535 -36.43 -13.03 -35.43
N LYS A 536 -36.87 -12.24 -34.44
CA LYS A 536 -37.45 -10.90 -34.64
C LYS A 536 -36.48 -9.93 -35.34
N TYR A 537 -35.16 -10.16 -35.26
CA TYR A 537 -34.15 -9.32 -35.92
C TYR A 537 -33.96 -9.63 -37.41
N ARG A 538 -34.59 -10.69 -37.93
CA ARG A 538 -34.56 -11.02 -39.36
C ARG A 538 -35.04 -9.87 -40.25
N GLU A 539 -36.01 -9.10 -39.74
CA GLU A 539 -36.59 -7.95 -40.44
C GLU A 539 -35.97 -6.61 -40.00
N MET A 540 -35.37 -6.54 -38.80
CA MET A 540 -34.85 -5.30 -38.21
C MET A 540 -33.36 -5.05 -38.49
N ASP A 541 -32.54 -6.10 -38.50
CA ASP A 541 -31.09 -6.03 -38.78
C ASP A 541 -30.64 -7.30 -39.53
N ARG A 542 -30.93 -7.31 -40.83
CA ARG A 542 -30.86 -8.49 -41.68
C ARG A 542 -29.44 -9.06 -41.81
N GLU A 543 -28.41 -8.20 -41.81
CA GLU A 543 -27.02 -8.63 -41.96
C GLU A 543 -26.48 -9.29 -40.69
N MET A 544 -26.68 -8.66 -39.53
CA MET A 544 -26.26 -9.22 -38.25
C MET A 544 -27.05 -10.47 -37.87
N PHE A 545 -28.34 -10.52 -38.19
CA PHE A 545 -29.13 -11.73 -38.02
C PHE A 545 -28.67 -12.86 -38.97
N ALA A 546 -28.35 -12.56 -40.24
CA ALA A 546 -27.82 -13.57 -41.16
C ALA A 546 -26.47 -14.13 -40.68
N LEU A 547 -25.61 -13.29 -40.08
CA LEU A 547 -24.37 -13.74 -39.44
C LEU A 547 -24.67 -14.69 -38.27
N PHE A 548 -25.61 -14.31 -37.40
CA PHE A 548 -26.06 -15.14 -36.28
C PHE A 548 -26.56 -16.50 -36.77
N GLU A 549 -27.51 -16.52 -37.70
CA GLU A 549 -28.15 -17.73 -38.23
C GLU A 549 -27.13 -18.64 -38.91
N LYS A 550 -26.27 -18.07 -39.76
CA LYS A 550 -25.19 -18.82 -40.42
C LYS A 550 -24.24 -19.46 -39.41
N THR A 551 -23.86 -18.71 -38.37
CA THR A 551 -22.94 -19.21 -37.34
C THR A 551 -23.58 -20.30 -36.48
N TYR A 552 -24.88 -20.17 -36.18
CA TYR A 552 -25.65 -21.10 -35.36
C TYR A 552 -25.74 -22.46 -36.08
N ASN A 553 -26.19 -22.43 -37.33
CA ASN A 553 -26.33 -23.62 -38.18
C ASN A 553 -24.97 -24.30 -38.43
N ASN A 554 -23.92 -23.52 -38.74
CA ASN A 554 -22.57 -24.07 -38.96
C ASN A 554 -21.94 -24.66 -37.70
N SER A 555 -22.39 -24.23 -36.52
CA SER A 555 -21.93 -24.77 -35.23
C SER A 555 -22.76 -25.97 -34.76
N GLY A 556 -23.67 -26.48 -35.60
CA GLY A 556 -24.51 -27.64 -35.30
C GLY A 556 -25.71 -27.32 -34.42
N GLY A 557 -26.20 -26.07 -34.43
CA GLY A 557 -27.42 -25.71 -33.73
C GLY A 557 -28.63 -26.47 -34.30
N LYS A 558 -29.44 -27.04 -33.41
CA LYS A 558 -30.69 -27.73 -33.76
C LYS A 558 -31.87 -26.77 -33.88
#